data_AF-A0A2T4V7D9-F1
#
_entry.id   AF-A0A2T4V7D9-F1
#
_cell.length_a   1.000
_cell.length_b   1.000
_cell.length_c   1.000
_cell.angle_alpha   90.00
_cell.angle_beta   90.00
_cell.angle_gamma   90.00
#
_symmetry.space_group_name_H-M   'P 1'
#
loop_
_entity.id
_entity.type
_entity.pdbx_description
1 polymer ?
#
loop_
_entity_poly.entity_id
_entity_poly.type
_entity_poly.pdbx_seq_one_letter_code
_entity_poly.pdbx_strand_id
1 'polypeptide(L)'
;MTEASGRELLEIAGKLYERMISQQQAKVLRLAREVVPNITPEELRNPHDFPKLKEHPTFEFEDGLLSGLISAQVALNAEIKGRLLPPEPPRR
;
A
#
# COMPACT_ATOMS: atom_id res chain seq x y z
N MET A 1 -18.42 18.38 -9.04
CA MET A 1 -16.99 18.32 -8.66
C MET A 1 -16.20 18.66 -9.91
N THR A 2 -15.27 19.63 -9.84
CA THR A 2 -14.52 20.11 -11.02
C THR A 2 -13.22 19.33 -11.21
N GLU A 3 -12.57 19.46 -12.37
CA GLU A 3 -11.23 18.85 -12.61
C GLU A 3 -10.22 19.30 -11.54
N ALA A 4 -10.23 20.58 -11.17
CA ALA A 4 -9.39 21.13 -10.11
C ALA A 4 -9.63 20.43 -8.76
N SER A 5 -10.89 20.23 -8.37
CA SER A 5 -11.25 19.47 -7.17
C SER A 5 -10.83 18.00 -7.27
N GLY A 6 -10.87 17.39 -8.46
CA GLY A 6 -10.40 16.03 -8.68
C GLY A 6 -8.89 15.88 -8.48
N ARG A 7 -8.10 16.86 -8.98
CA ARG A 7 -6.64 16.90 -8.78
C ARG A 7 -6.26 17.11 -7.32
N GLU A 8 -6.94 18.04 -6.65
CA GLU A 8 -6.74 18.29 -5.21
C GLU A 8 -7.07 17.05 -4.37
N LEU A 9 -8.18 16.37 -4.68
CA LEU A 9 -8.57 15.13 -4.00
C LEU A 9 -7.52 14.02 -4.19
N LEU A 10 -6.97 13.85 -5.41
CA LEU A 10 -5.88 12.90 -5.66
C LEU A 10 -4.65 13.21 -4.83
N GLU A 11 -4.27 14.49 -4.70
CA GLU A 11 -3.10 14.87 -3.92
C GLU A 11 -3.30 14.59 -2.43
N ILE A 12 -4.45 14.99 -1.87
CA ILE A 12 -4.76 14.78 -0.46
C ILE A 12 -4.87 13.28 -0.15
N ALA A 13 -5.62 12.54 -0.97
CA ALA A 13 -5.78 11.09 -0.80
C ALA A 13 -4.45 10.37 -0.98
N GLY A 14 -3.66 10.75 -1.98
CA GLY A 14 -2.33 10.21 -2.23
C GLY A 14 -1.44 10.32 -1.00
N LYS A 15 -1.29 11.53 -0.45
CA LYS A 15 -0.50 11.78 0.77
C LYS A 15 -1.05 11.04 2.00
N LEU A 16 -2.37 10.88 2.10
CA LEU A 16 -2.98 10.10 3.18
C LEU A 16 -2.59 8.62 3.09
N TYR A 17 -2.80 8.00 1.93
CA TYR A 17 -2.48 6.58 1.71
C TYR A 17 -0.98 6.32 1.84
N GLU A 18 -0.11 7.18 1.31
CA GLU A 18 1.34 7.06 1.46
C GLU A 18 1.76 6.98 2.94
N ARG A 19 1.19 7.82 3.80
CA ARG A 19 1.46 7.78 5.24
C ARG A 19 0.93 6.50 5.89
N MET A 20 -0.31 6.11 5.58
CA MET A 20 -0.92 4.90 6.13
C MET A 20 -0.14 3.64 5.72
N ILE A 21 0.24 3.55 4.45
CA ILE A 21 1.05 2.44 3.90
C ILE A 21 2.42 2.41 4.57
N SER A 22 3.10 3.56 4.71
CA SER A 22 4.41 3.63 5.35
C SER A 22 4.38 3.18 6.81
N GLN A 23 3.35 3.58 7.56
CA GLN A 23 3.14 3.15 8.94
C GLN A 23 2.88 1.65 9.03
N GLN A 24 2.04 1.12 8.14
CA GLN A 24 1.73 -0.30 8.10
C GLN A 24 2.95 -1.13 7.69
N GLN A 25 3.75 -0.69 6.71
CA GLN A 25 5.02 -1.33 6.33
C GLN A 25 5.98 -1.41 7.51
N ALA A 26 6.14 -0.33 8.27
CA ALA A 26 6.99 -0.32 9.46
C ALA A 26 6.50 -1.32 10.53
N LYS A 27 5.18 -1.47 10.70
CA LYS A 27 4.58 -2.43 11.61
C LYS A 27 4.83 -3.88 11.17
N VAL A 28 4.61 -4.18 9.89
CA VAL A 28 4.86 -5.51 9.30
C VAL A 28 6.34 -5.86 9.41
N LEU A 29 7.25 -4.93 9.10
CA LEU A 29 8.70 -5.15 9.24
C LEU A 29 9.12 -5.41 10.69
N ARG A 30 8.56 -4.67 11.65
CA ARG A 30 8.82 -4.91 13.08
C ARG A 30 8.40 -6.34 13.48
N LEU A 31 7.20 -6.76 13.11
CA LEU A 31 6.71 -8.12 13.39
C LEU A 31 7.55 -9.18 12.68
N ALA A 32 7.98 -8.93 11.45
CA ALA A 32 8.85 -9.84 10.73
C ALA A 32 10.19 -10.04 11.46
N ARG A 33 10.75 -8.97 12.04
CA ARG A 33 12.00 -9.01 12.80
C ARG A 33 11.89 -9.71 14.15
N GLU A 34 10.69 -9.87 14.71
CA GLU A 34 10.47 -10.70 15.90
C GLU A 34 10.71 -12.19 15.58
N VAL A 35 10.50 -12.59 14.32
CA VAL A 35 10.65 -13.97 13.85
C VAL A 35 11.98 -14.20 13.12
N VAL A 36 12.42 -13.22 12.31
CA VAL A 36 13.64 -13.25 11.50
C VAL A 36 14.47 -11.99 11.82
N PRO A 37 15.37 -12.04 12.82
CA PRO A 37 15.97 -10.85 13.46
C PRO A 37 16.74 -9.86 12.59
N ASN A 38 16.98 -10.12 11.31
CA ASN A 38 17.72 -9.23 10.41
C ASN A 38 17.06 -9.07 9.03
N ILE A 39 15.79 -9.45 8.87
CA ILE A 39 15.11 -9.34 7.58
C ILE A 39 15.05 -7.87 7.12
N THR A 40 15.38 -7.69 5.85
CA THR A 40 15.33 -6.40 5.15
C THR A 40 13.94 -6.12 4.58
N PRO A 41 13.58 -4.84 4.36
CA PRO A 41 12.33 -4.51 3.66
C PRO A 41 12.22 -5.16 2.26
N GLU A 42 13.34 -5.32 1.57
CA GLU A 42 13.43 -5.95 0.25
C GLU A 42 13.10 -7.45 0.32
N GLU A 43 13.69 -8.17 1.27
CA GLU A 43 13.41 -9.60 1.50
C GLU A 43 11.95 -9.83 1.92
N LEU A 44 11.40 -8.90 2.70
CA LEU A 44 10.02 -8.96 3.16
C LEU A 44 8.98 -8.88 2.03
N ARG A 45 9.35 -8.34 0.85
CA ARG A 45 8.48 -8.35 -0.34
C ARG A 45 8.25 -9.75 -0.92
N ASN A 46 9.10 -10.72 -0.56
CA ASN A 46 8.98 -12.12 -0.96
C ASN A 46 8.88 -13.01 0.30
N PRO A 47 7.79 -12.90 1.09
CA PRO A 47 7.69 -13.58 2.40
C PRO A 47 7.65 -15.12 2.28
N HIS A 48 7.46 -15.66 1.07
CA HIS A 48 7.51 -17.10 0.78
C HIS A 48 8.88 -17.73 1.09
N ASP A 49 9.96 -16.94 1.06
CA ASP A 49 11.31 -17.41 1.38
C ASP A 49 11.52 -17.60 2.90
N PHE A 50 10.55 -17.17 3.72
CA PHE A 50 10.59 -17.21 5.18
C PHE A 50 9.34 -17.91 5.75
N PRO A 51 9.25 -19.26 5.71
CA PRO A 51 8.07 -20.00 6.15
C PRO A 51 7.60 -19.66 7.57
N LYS A 52 8.53 -19.34 8.47
CA LYS A 52 8.24 -18.93 9.85
C LYS A 52 7.38 -17.67 9.95
N LEU A 53 7.41 -16.78 8.95
CA LEU A 53 6.55 -15.60 8.94
C LEU A 53 5.08 -15.96 8.76
N LYS A 54 4.80 -16.98 7.94
CA LYS A 54 3.42 -17.48 7.73
C LYS A 54 2.85 -18.16 8.97
N GLU A 55 3.71 -18.67 9.84
CA GLU A 55 3.31 -19.29 11.11
C GLU A 55 3.02 -18.25 12.21
N HIS A 56 3.23 -16.95 11.94
CA HIS A 56 3.02 -15.87 12.90
C HIS A 56 1.69 -15.14 12.60
N PRO A 57 0.58 -15.44 13.32
CA PRO A 57 -0.77 -14.99 12.91
C PRO A 57 -0.92 -13.46 12.89
N THR A 58 -0.28 -12.78 13.84
CA THR A 58 -0.28 -11.31 13.87
C THR A 58 0.47 -10.72 12.68
N PHE A 59 1.50 -11.40 12.17
CA PHE A 59 2.22 -10.92 11.00
C PHE A 59 1.33 -11.06 9.76
N GLU A 60 0.73 -12.24 9.55
CA GLU A 60 -0.14 -12.53 8.42
C GLU A 60 -1.33 -11.55 8.34
N PHE A 61 -1.97 -11.27 9.47
CA PHE A 61 -3.07 -10.31 9.53
C PHE A 61 -2.63 -8.90 9.10
N GLU A 62 -1.49 -8.43 9.61
CA GLU A 62 -1.00 -7.08 9.34
C GLU A 62 -0.45 -6.92 7.92
N ASP A 63 0.13 -7.98 7.35
CA ASP A 63 0.53 -8.03 5.94
C ASP A 63 -0.69 -8.03 5.01
N GLY A 64 -1.76 -8.72 5.38
CA GLY A 64 -3.05 -8.63 4.71
C GLY A 64 -3.64 -7.21 4.73
N LEU A 65 -3.56 -6.51 5.87
CA LEU A 65 -3.98 -5.11 5.96
C LEU A 65 -3.14 -4.19 5.08
N LEU A 66 -1.82 -4.40 4.99
CA LEU A 66 -0.95 -3.67 4.07
C LEU A 66 -1.40 -3.85 2.63
N SER A 67 -1.66 -5.11 2.22
CA SER A 67 -2.17 -5.44 0.88
C SER A 67 -3.53 -4.78 0.60
N GLY A 68 -4.40 -4.71 1.61
CA GLY A 68 -5.68 -4.01 1.54
C GLY A 68 -5.53 -2.50 1.33
N LEU A 69 -4.62 -1.84 2.06
CA LEU A 69 -4.36 -0.40 1.91
C LEU A 69 -3.82 -0.04 0.53
N ILE A 70 -2.88 -0.85 0.01
CA ILE A 70 -2.34 -0.66 -1.35
C ILE A 70 -3.46 -0.81 -2.39
N SER A 71 -4.28 -1.86 -2.25
CA SER A 71 -5.42 -2.10 -3.15
C SER A 71 -6.43 -0.96 -3.11
N ALA A 72 -6.75 -0.45 -1.92
CA ALA A 72 -7.65 0.68 -1.74
C ALA A 72 -7.10 1.98 -2.37
N GLN A 73 -5.80 2.25 -2.23
CA GLN A 73 -5.15 3.39 -2.88
C GLN A 73 -5.27 3.31 -4.40
N VAL A 74 -4.99 2.14 -4.99
CA VAL A 74 -5.09 1.91 -6.44
C VAL A 74 -6.52 2.11 -6.92
N ALA A 75 -7.50 1.51 -6.23
CA ALA A 75 -8.91 1.64 -6.58
C ALA A 75 -9.40 3.10 -6.50
N LEU A 76 -9.06 3.82 -5.43
CA LEU A 76 -9.44 5.22 -5.28
C LEU A 76 -8.82 6.10 -6.37
N ASN A 77 -7.55 5.88 -6.70
CA ASN A 77 -6.88 6.61 -7.77
C ASN A 77 -7.55 6.36 -9.12
N ALA A 78 -7.90 5.11 -9.43
CA ALA A 78 -8.60 4.76 -10.65
C ALA A 78 -9.99 5.42 -10.73
N GLU A 79 -10.74 5.39 -9.63
CA GLU A 79 -12.07 5.99 -9.54
C GLU A 79 -12.04 7.51 -9.75
N ILE A 80 -11.11 8.22 -9.08
CA ILE A 80 -11.00 9.67 -9.24
C ILE A 80 -10.56 10.03 -10.66
N LYS A 81 -9.56 9.34 -11.22
CA LYS A 81 -9.10 9.58 -12.59
C LYS A 81 -10.21 9.31 -13.60
N GLY A 82 -10.95 8.23 -13.45
CA GLY A 82 -12.01 7.82 -14.38
C GLY A 82 -13.24 8.72 -14.34
N ARG A 83 -13.57 9.31 -13.18
CA ARG A 83 -14.78 10.13 -13.02
C ARG A 83 -14.55 11.62 -13.13
N LEU A 84 -13.38 12.11 -12.69
CA LEU A 84 -13.17 13.54 -12.41
C LEU A 84 -12.07 14.18 -13.25
N LEU A 85 -11.27 13.38 -13.94
CA LEU A 85 -10.22 13.87 -14.81
C LEU A 85 -10.48 13.49 -16.27
N PRO A 86 -10.03 14.31 -17.23
CA PRO A 86 -10.06 13.93 -18.63
C PRO A 86 -9.19 12.67 -18.85
N PRO A 87 -9.55 11.81 -19.82
CA PRO A 87 -8.77 10.62 -20.13
C PRO A 87 -7.32 10.99 -20.48
N GLU A 88 -6.35 10.25 -19.95
CA GLU A 88 -4.94 10.43 -20.31
C GLU A 88 -4.79 10.20 -21.83
N PRO A 89 -4.10 11.10 -22.57
CA PRO A 89 -3.83 10.88 -23.98
C PRO A 89 -3.03 9.58 -24.16
N PRO A 90 -3.23 8.84 -25.27
CA PRO A 90 -2.53 7.59 -25.51
C PRO A 90 -1.01 7.81 -25.46
N ARG A 91 -0.31 6.96 -24.70
CA ARG A 91 1.16 6.96 -24.67
C ARG A 91 1.65 6.50 -26.04
N ARG A 92 2.39 7.37 -26.74
CA ARG A 92 3.03 7.09 -28.03
C ARG A 92 4.21 6.13 -27.87
#